data_AF-A0A9E1TMF8-F1
#
_entry.id   AF-A0A9E1TMF8-F1
#
_cell.length_a   1.000
_cell.length_b   1.000
_cell.length_c   1.000
_cell.angle_alpha   90.00
_cell.angle_beta   90.00
_cell.angle_gamma   90.00
#
_symmetry.space_group_name_H-M   'P 1'
#
loop_
_entity.id
_entity.type
_entity.pdbx_description
1 polymer ?
#
loop_
_entity_poly.entity_id
_entity_poly.type
_entity_poly.pdbx_seq_one_letter_code
_entity_poly.pdbx_strand_id
1 'polypeptide(L)' 'MTTEVLVAPAKLTLSLRLVGLRADGYHLIDAEMVALDLADELVVGPPTGGGTLTIEDLT' A
#
# COMPACT_ATOMS: atom_id res chain seq x y z
N MET A 1 7.38 26.03 -1.68
CA MET A 1 6.34 25.04 -1.32
C MET A 1 6.52 23.90 -2.30
N THR A 2 7.11 22.79 -1.85
CA THR A 2 7.48 21.68 -2.73
C THR A 2 6.36 20.66 -2.75
N THR A 3 6.11 20.09 -3.92
CA THR A 3 5.17 18.99 -4.12
C THR A 3 5.98 17.75 -4.46
N GLU A 4 5.63 16.62 -3.88
CA GLU A 4 6.26 15.31 -4.13
C GLU A 4 5.26 14.38 -4.82
N VAL A 5 5.76 13.54 -5.73
CA VAL A 5 4.95 12.55 -6.45
C VAL A 5 5.43 11.16 -6.06
N LEU A 6 4.53 10.35 -5.52
CA LEU A 6 4.78 8.97 -5.11
C LEU A 6 3.94 8.02 -5.96
N VAL A 7 4.46 6.81 -6.19
CA VAL A 7 3.77 5.77 -6.97
C VAL A 7 3.35 4.65 -6.03
N ALA A 8 2.06 4.28 -6.06
CA ALA A 8 1.52 3.13 -5.35
C ALA A 8 1.07 2.05 -6.34
N PRO A 9 1.93 1.06 -6.65
CA PRO A 9 1.57 0.01 -7.60
C PRO A 9 0.42 -0.85 -7.10
N ALA A 10 -0.51 -1.16 -8.00
CA ALA A 10 -1.55 -2.14 -7.74
C ALA A 10 -0.93 -3.53 -7.59
N LYS A 11 -1.63 -4.40 -6.86
CA LYS A 11 -1.23 -5.81 -6.73
C LYS A 11 -2.28 -6.74 -7.31
N LEU A 12 -1.81 -7.82 -7.91
CA LEU A 12 -2.65 -8.95 -8.29
C LEU A 12 -2.30 -10.15 -7.41
N THR A 13 -3.32 -10.87 -6.95
CA THR A 13 -3.15 -12.14 -6.24
C THR A 13 -3.39 -13.27 -7.23
N LEU A 14 -2.31 -13.88 -7.72
CA LEU A 14 -2.35 -14.92 -8.75
C LEU A 14 -2.88 -16.25 -8.19
N SER A 15 -2.53 -16.56 -6.94
CA SER A 15 -3.06 -17.71 -6.22
C SER A 15 -3.42 -17.31 -4.79
N LEU A 16 -4.49 -17.88 -4.26
CA LEU A 16 -4.98 -17.64 -2.91
C LEU A 16 -5.57 -18.93 -2.33
N ARG A 17 -5.05 -19.34 -1.17
CA ARG A 17 -5.57 -20.45 -0.39
C ARG A 17 -5.78 -20.02 1.06
N LEU A 18 -6.98 -20.26 1.57
CA LEU A 18 -7.25 -20.18 3.01
C LEU A 18 -6.71 -21.45 3.67
N VAL A 19 -5.75 -21.31 4.58
CA VAL A 19 -5.09 -22.45 5.25
C VAL A 19 -5.46 -22.56 6.72
N GLY A 20 -6.24 -21.61 7.26
CA GLY A 20 -6.76 -21.69 8.62
C GLY A 20 -7.56 -20.46 9.03
N LEU A 21 -8.16 -20.55 10.21
CA LEU A 21 -8.80 -19.43 10.90
C LEU A 21 -7.93 -19.04 12.10
N ARG A 22 -7.66 -17.76 12.25
CA ARG A 22 -6.89 -17.18 13.36
C ARG A 22 -7.82 -16.83 14.52
N ALA A 23 -7.25 -16.75 15.73
CA ALA A 23 -7.98 -16.38 16.94
C ALA A 23 -8.53 -14.93 16.93
N ASP A 24 -8.00 -14.07 16.06
CA ASP A 24 -8.43 -12.69 15.86
C ASP A 24 -9.54 -12.52 14.81
N GLY A 25 -10.07 -13.63 14.28
CA GLY A 25 -11.17 -13.62 13.30
C GLY A 25 -10.72 -13.47 11.85
N TYR A 26 -9.43 -13.34 11.57
CA TYR A 26 -8.89 -13.36 10.20
C TYR A 26 -8.57 -14.77 9.72
N HIS A 27 -8.39 -14.95 8.42
CA HIS A 27 -7.89 -16.21 7.87
C HIS A 27 -6.37 -16.19 7.77
N LEU A 28 -5.75 -17.32 8.08
CA LEU A 28 -4.38 -17.58 7.63
C LEU A 28 -4.45 -17.92 6.14
N ILE A 29 -3.68 -17.19 5.34
CA ILE A 29 -3.67 -17.37 3.88
C ILE A 29 -2.28 -17.70 3.39
N ASP A 30 -2.24 -18.52 2.35
CA ASP A 30 -1.09 -18.73 1.48
C ASP A 30 -1.45 -18.11 0.13
N ALA A 31 -0.65 -17.14 -0.32
CA ALA A 31 -0.97 -16.34 -1.49
C ALA A 31 0.28 -15.93 -2.26
N GLU A 32 0.21 -16.03 -3.57
CA GLU A 32 1.21 -15.46 -4.48
C GLU A 32 0.72 -14.11 -4.98
N MET A 33 1.49 -13.07 -4.70
CA MET A 33 1.15 -11.69 -5.08
C MET A 33 2.26 -11.08 -5.91
N VAL A 34 1.86 -10.34 -6.94
CA VAL A 34 2.76 -9.61 -7.82
C VAL A 34 2.31 -8.15 -7.89
N ALA A 35 3.28 -7.24 -7.91
CA ALA A 35 3.03 -5.84 -8.25
C ALA A 35 2.83 -5.72 -9.76
N LEU A 36 1.95 -4.80 -10.16
CA LEU A 36 1.70 -4.46 -11.56
C LEU A 36 2.28 -3.08 -11.88
N ASP A 37 2.55 -2.84 -13.15
CA ASP A 37 2.89 -1.50 -13.66
C ASP A 37 1.69 -0.55 -13.68
N LEU A 38 0.48 -1.06 -13.40
CA LEU A 38 -0.69 -0.24 -13.11
C LEU A 38 -0.60 0.29 -11.69
N ALA A 39 -0.62 1.61 -11.53
CA ALA A 39 -0.40 2.26 -10.23
C ALA A 39 -1.25 3.52 -10.07
N ASP A 40 -1.50 3.88 -8.81
CA ASP A 40 -1.96 5.22 -8.45
C ASP A 40 -0.76 6.16 -8.32
N GLU A 41 -0.92 7.41 -8.76
CA GLU A 41 0.03 8.50 -8.48
C GLU A 41 -0.52 9.37 -7.35
N LEU A 42 0.25 9.48 -6.26
CA LEU A 42 -0.09 10.32 -5.12
C LEU A 42 0.72 11.60 -5.18
N VAL A 43 0.02 12.73 -5.25
CA VAL A 43 0.63 14.07 -5.23
C VAL A 43 0.51 14.65 -3.83
N VAL A 44 1.65 14.78 -3.15
CA VAL A 44 1.72 15.29 -1.77
C VAL A 44 2.22 16.73 -1.80
N GLY A 45 1.41 17.64 -1.28
CA GLY A 45 1.71 19.06 -1.17
C GLY A 45 1.69 19.55 0.28
N PRO A 46 2.02 20.84 0.50
CA PRO A 46 1.92 21.45 1.82
C PRO A 46 0.48 21.38 2.36
N PRO A 47 0.32 21.25 3.69
CA PRO A 47 -1.00 21.11 4.29
C PRO A 47 -1.83 22.38 4.09
N THR A 48 -3.12 22.21 3.82
CA THR A 48 -4.11 23.30 3.78
C THR A 48 -4.58 23.74 5.17
N GLY A 49 -4.17 23.04 6.24
CA GLY A 49 -4.50 23.34 7.63
C GLY A 49 -3.37 22.96 8.60
N GLY A 50 -3.69 22.78 9.88
CA GLY A 50 -2.73 22.28 10.87
C GLY A 50 -2.51 20.77 10.72
N GLY A 51 -1.28 20.34 10.50
CA GLY A 51 -0.91 18.94 10.37
C GLY A 51 0.48 18.75 9.76
N THR A 52 1.04 17.56 9.89
CA THR A 52 2.33 17.20 9.29
C THR A 52 2.24 15.80 8.74
N LEU A 53 2.70 15.64 7.50
CA LEU A 53 2.90 14.35 6.84
C LEU A 53 4.40 14.25 6.54
N THR A 54 5.04 13.20 7.03
CA THR A 54 6.45 12.92 6.75
C THR A 54 6.51 11.77 5.76
N ILE A 55 7.28 11.95 4.70
CA ILE A 55 7.61 10.88 3.75
C ILE A 55 8.96 10.33 4.19
N GLU A 56 8.96 9.09 4.68
CA GLU A 56 10.17 8.35 5.05
C GLU A 56 10.41 7.30 3.97
N ASP A 57 11.52 7.43 3.25
CA ASP A 57 11.96 6.39 2.33
C ASP A 57 12.59 5.26 3.14
N LEU A 58 11.94 4.10 3.18
CA LEU A 58 12.43 2.90 3.86
C LEU A 58 13.43 2.18 2.95
N THR A 59 14.56 2.84 2.65
CA THR A 59 15.73 2.20 2.00
C THR A 59 16.44 1.23 2.93
#